data_AF-A0A6M1RUD2-F1
#
_entry.id   AF-A0A6M1RUD2-F1
#
_cell.length_a   1.000
_cell.length_b   1.000
_cell.length_c   1.000
_cell.angle_alpha   90.00
_cell.angle_beta   90.00
_cell.angle_gamma   90.00
#
_symmetry.space_group_name_H-M   'P 1'
#
loop_
_entity.id
_entity.type
_entity.pdbx_description
1 polymer ?
#
loop_
_entity_poly.entity_id
_entity_poly.type
_entity_poly.pdbx_seq_one_letter_code
_entity_poly.pdbx_strand_id
1 'polypeptide(L)'
;MKQVISLRDLENLVRQGRDLRELPADAILTPAARDFLQEWQARQAGLPEPGIKTGSGSAPGGGAGSAPPAEVSSASSPAELEAFFHSDYCRELKEQMCDIGRRLWMREYVDGNGGNLAIRVGKDLALCTPTLVSKGFMKPEDMCLVDFTGRQLLGKKKRTSEILMHLQIFQRQPRAVATCHCHPPYATGFAVAGLVPPTCLIPEFEVFASVAVAPYRTPGTPEMGQLVAELVDQHNTILMANHGVVSWSHLGLEDAYFKMEILEAYCRTVLVTAQLGKPPQTMTPQQLRELLKIKQELGIPDPRYGLRECELCDNDQWRPGVTCTVPPRAAMESDLDPEAEKAVQVITDEILARWK
;
A
#
# COMPACT_ATOMS: atom_id res chain seq x y z
N MET A 1 45.58 4.41 -5.39
CA MET A 1 44.14 4.69 -5.30
C MET A 1 43.40 3.38 -5.51
N LYS A 2 42.43 3.04 -4.65
CA LYS A 2 41.61 1.84 -4.87
C LYS A 2 40.76 2.04 -6.12
N GLN A 3 40.75 1.06 -7.01
CA GLN A 3 39.99 1.13 -8.25
C GLN A 3 38.49 1.02 -7.94
N VAL A 4 37.70 1.97 -8.43
CA VAL A 4 36.23 1.92 -8.31
C VAL A 4 35.68 1.27 -9.59
N ILE A 5 34.84 0.25 -9.44
CA ILE A 5 34.25 -0.50 -10.54
C ILE A 5 32.74 -0.29 -10.52
N SER A 6 32.21 0.24 -11.61
CA SER A 6 30.78 0.48 -11.82
C SER A 6 30.09 -0.71 -12.47
N LEU A 7 28.75 -0.69 -12.50
CA LEU A 7 27.94 -1.70 -13.20
C LEU A 7 28.36 -1.80 -14.69
N ARG A 8 28.55 -0.65 -15.34
CA ARG A 8 28.92 -0.57 -16.75
C ARG A 8 30.28 -1.21 -17.03
N ASP A 9 31.20 -1.15 -16.08
CA ASP A 9 32.51 -1.80 -16.20
C ASP A 9 32.40 -3.32 -16.16
N LEU A 10 31.55 -3.86 -15.27
CA LEU A 10 31.29 -5.30 -15.19
C LEU A 10 30.56 -5.81 -16.44
N GLU A 11 29.56 -5.09 -16.94
CA GLU A 11 28.85 -5.44 -18.18
C GLU A 11 29.81 -5.49 -19.38
N ASN A 12 30.75 -4.54 -19.46
CA ASN A 12 31.76 -4.52 -20.51
C ASN A 12 32.73 -5.70 -20.41
N LEU A 13 33.13 -6.09 -19.18
CA LEU A 13 33.98 -7.25 -18.96
C LEU A 13 33.29 -8.56 -19.39
N VAL A 14 32.01 -8.73 -19.04
CA VAL A 14 31.21 -9.90 -19.48
C VAL A 14 31.07 -9.94 -20.99
N ARG A 15 30.80 -8.79 -21.66
CA ARG A 15 30.73 -8.70 -23.13
C ARG A 15 32.05 -9.07 -23.81
N GLN A 16 33.17 -8.84 -23.15
CA GLN A 16 34.50 -9.23 -23.63
C GLN A 16 34.85 -10.70 -23.31
N GLY A 17 33.92 -11.46 -22.70
CA GLY A 17 34.13 -12.85 -22.32
C GLY A 17 35.08 -13.02 -21.13
N ARG A 18 35.31 -11.98 -20.33
CA ARG A 18 36.18 -12.04 -19.15
C ARG A 18 35.43 -12.65 -17.95
N ASP A 19 36.16 -13.40 -17.14
CA ASP A 19 35.64 -13.94 -15.89
C ASP A 19 35.68 -12.87 -14.80
N LEU A 20 34.52 -12.60 -14.18
CA LEU A 20 34.41 -11.59 -13.12
C LEU A 20 35.02 -12.05 -11.78
N ARG A 21 35.47 -13.30 -11.67
CA ARG A 21 36.24 -13.79 -10.50
C ARG A 21 37.67 -13.27 -10.46
N GLU A 22 38.16 -12.74 -11.59
CA GLU A 22 39.51 -12.19 -11.73
C GLU A 22 39.61 -10.71 -11.32
N LEU A 23 38.54 -10.13 -10.77
CA LEU A 23 38.54 -8.76 -10.28
C LEU A 23 39.55 -8.58 -9.13
N PRO A 24 40.26 -7.44 -9.04
CA PRO A 24 41.16 -7.16 -7.93
C PRO A 24 40.42 -7.22 -6.59
N ALA A 25 40.99 -7.94 -5.62
CA ALA A 25 40.35 -8.16 -4.30
C ALA A 25 40.15 -6.85 -3.50
N ASP A 26 40.88 -5.78 -3.83
CA ASP A 26 40.80 -4.47 -3.20
C ASP A 26 39.94 -3.45 -3.97
N ALA A 27 39.28 -3.87 -5.06
CA ALA A 27 38.39 -3.03 -5.84
C ALA A 27 37.14 -2.62 -5.06
N ILE A 28 36.74 -1.36 -5.20
CA ILE A 28 35.52 -0.81 -4.62
C ILE A 28 34.40 -0.94 -5.66
N LEU A 29 33.44 -1.83 -5.40
CA LEU A 29 32.25 -1.98 -6.23
C LEU A 29 31.17 -0.96 -5.84
N THR A 30 30.56 -0.30 -6.82
CA THR A 30 29.31 0.43 -6.59
C THR A 30 28.19 -0.54 -6.16
N PRO A 31 27.12 -0.07 -5.49
CA PRO A 31 26.01 -0.95 -5.07
C PRO A 31 25.46 -1.80 -6.23
N ALA A 32 25.14 -1.15 -7.36
CA ALA A 32 24.65 -1.86 -8.55
C ALA A 32 25.67 -2.85 -9.14
N ALA A 33 26.98 -2.56 -9.07
CA ALA A 33 28.02 -3.49 -9.52
C ALA A 33 28.12 -4.72 -8.60
N ARG A 34 27.91 -4.53 -7.29
CA ARG A 34 27.90 -5.62 -6.30
C ARG A 34 26.73 -6.56 -6.51
N ASP A 35 25.53 -6.00 -6.73
CA ASP A 35 24.32 -6.78 -6.98
C ASP A 35 24.45 -7.60 -8.26
N PHE A 36 24.93 -6.98 -9.35
CA PHE A 36 25.20 -7.67 -10.62
C PHE A 36 26.24 -8.79 -10.50
N LEU A 37 27.32 -8.57 -9.73
CA LEU A 37 28.35 -9.59 -9.52
C LEU A 37 27.79 -10.81 -8.75
N GLN A 38 26.93 -10.59 -7.75
CA GLN A 38 26.28 -11.66 -7.00
C GLN A 38 25.35 -12.49 -7.89
N GLU A 39 24.54 -11.83 -8.74
CA GLU A 39 23.67 -12.50 -9.71
C GLU A 39 24.48 -13.30 -10.74
N TRP A 40 25.55 -12.73 -11.27
CA TRP A 40 26.43 -13.41 -12.21
C TRP A 40 27.12 -14.64 -11.60
N GLN A 41 27.55 -14.55 -10.34
CA GLN A 41 28.14 -15.69 -9.60
C GLN A 41 27.11 -16.79 -9.34
N ALA A 42 25.87 -16.43 -8.99
CA ALA A 42 24.79 -17.40 -8.81
C ALA A 42 24.48 -18.17 -10.10
N ARG A 43 24.46 -17.49 -11.25
CA ARG A 43 24.29 -18.10 -12.58
C ARG A 43 25.39 -19.10 -12.92
N GLN A 44 26.65 -18.78 -12.63
CA GLN A 44 27.79 -19.69 -12.86
C GLN A 44 27.77 -20.92 -11.93
N ALA A 45 27.17 -20.79 -10.74
CA ALA A 45 27.04 -21.87 -9.77
C ALA A 45 25.86 -22.81 -10.02
N GLY A 46 25.06 -22.60 -11.08
CA GLY A 46 23.87 -23.40 -11.37
C GLY A 46 22.74 -23.22 -10.34
N LEU A 47 22.77 -22.12 -9.57
CA LEU A 47 21.70 -21.74 -8.66
C LEU A 47 20.55 -21.11 -9.47
N PRO A 48 19.28 -21.39 -9.14
CA PRO A 48 18.15 -20.82 -9.87
C PRO A 48 18.19 -19.29 -9.78
N GLU A 49 17.95 -18.61 -10.91
CA GLU A 49 17.88 -17.15 -10.94
C GLU A 49 16.85 -16.62 -9.94
N PRO A 50 17.10 -15.48 -9.26
CA PRO A 50 16.03 -14.74 -8.60
C PRO A 50 15.09 -14.20 -9.68
N GLY A 51 14.02 -14.94 -9.95
CA GLY A 51 13.11 -14.67 -11.06
C GLY A 51 12.39 -13.33 -10.91
N ILE A 52 12.71 -12.38 -11.78
CA ILE A 52 11.73 -11.38 -12.24
C ILE A 52 10.87 -12.11 -13.27
N LYS A 53 9.67 -12.56 -12.87
CA LYS A 53 8.67 -13.05 -13.81
C LYS A 53 8.12 -11.87 -14.60
N THR A 54 8.50 -11.75 -15.87
CA THR A 54 7.73 -10.99 -16.86
C THR A 54 6.49 -11.82 -17.19
N GLY A 55 5.42 -11.60 -16.42
CA GLY A 55 4.14 -12.27 -16.61
C GLY A 55 3.43 -11.74 -17.85
N SER A 56 3.48 -12.54 -18.93
CA SER A 56 2.36 -12.60 -19.87
C SER A 56 1.18 -13.30 -19.18
N GLY A 57 -0.02 -12.78 -19.41
CA GLY A 57 -1.22 -13.11 -18.64
C GLY A 57 -1.50 -14.60 -18.47
N SER A 58 -1.53 -15.04 -17.22
CA SER A 58 -2.30 -16.18 -16.76
C SER A 58 -2.66 -15.95 -15.29
N ALA A 59 -3.90 -16.27 -14.93
CA ALA A 59 -4.48 -16.03 -13.61
C ALA A 59 -3.63 -16.61 -12.46
N PRO A 60 -3.62 -15.99 -11.26
CA PRO A 60 -2.74 -16.41 -10.19
C PRO A 60 -3.24 -17.72 -9.57
N GLY A 61 -2.58 -18.82 -9.95
CA GLY A 61 -2.62 -20.07 -9.20
C GLY A 61 -1.86 -19.91 -7.89
N GLY A 62 -2.54 -20.12 -6.75
CA GLY A 62 -1.92 -20.15 -5.43
C GLY A 62 -0.81 -21.19 -5.37
N GLY A 63 0.38 -20.76 -4.96
CA GLY A 63 1.47 -21.67 -4.65
C GLY A 63 1.05 -22.60 -3.51
N ALA A 64 1.29 -23.89 -3.67
CA ALA A 64 1.08 -24.90 -2.65
C ALA A 64 2.02 -24.63 -1.47
N GLY A 65 1.59 -23.79 -0.53
CA GLY A 65 2.21 -23.69 0.79
C GLY A 65 1.97 -24.96 1.58
N SER A 66 2.89 -25.30 2.48
CA SER A 66 2.66 -26.37 3.45
C SER A 66 1.34 -26.13 4.20
N ALA A 67 0.57 -27.20 4.44
CA ALA A 67 -0.66 -27.10 5.20
C ALA A 67 -0.35 -26.85 6.69
N PRO A 68 -1.17 -26.10 7.43
CA PRO A 68 -0.93 -25.85 8.85
C PRO A 68 -0.88 -27.19 9.62
N PRO A 69 0.19 -27.48 10.37
CA PRO A 69 0.32 -28.71 11.12
C PRO A 69 -0.51 -28.67 12.41
N ALA A 70 -1.50 -29.58 12.52
CA ALA A 70 -2.38 -29.79 13.68
C ALA A 70 -3.17 -28.55 14.18
N GLU A 71 -4.25 -28.75 14.94
CA GLU A 71 -5.06 -27.66 15.51
C GLU A 71 -4.35 -27.01 16.73
N VAL A 72 -3.27 -26.28 16.48
CA VAL A 72 -2.60 -25.46 17.51
C VAL A 72 -3.43 -24.20 17.78
N SER A 73 -3.56 -23.84 19.06
CA SER A 73 -4.31 -22.65 19.50
C SER A 73 -3.60 -21.92 20.61
N SER A 74 -4.10 -20.75 21.01
CA SER A 74 -3.55 -19.99 22.14
C SER A 74 -3.60 -20.73 23.49
N ALA A 75 -4.39 -21.79 23.59
CA ALA A 75 -4.50 -22.66 24.77
C ALA A 75 -3.52 -23.85 24.76
N SER A 76 -2.79 -24.06 23.66
CA SER A 76 -1.78 -25.11 23.56
C SER A 76 -0.63 -24.87 24.55
N SER A 77 0.07 -25.94 24.91
CA SER A 77 1.21 -25.87 25.81
C SER A 77 2.36 -25.05 25.20
N PRO A 78 3.26 -24.48 26.02
CA PRO A 78 4.42 -23.75 25.51
C PRO A 78 5.29 -24.55 24.53
N ALA A 79 5.44 -25.87 24.76
CA ALA A 79 6.22 -26.74 23.88
C ALA A 79 5.56 -26.94 22.51
N GLU A 80 4.23 -27.06 22.46
CA GLU A 80 3.47 -27.16 21.21
C GLU A 80 3.53 -25.86 20.41
N LEU A 81 3.40 -24.71 21.08
CA LEU A 81 3.53 -23.40 20.46
C LEU A 81 4.94 -23.19 19.88
N GLU A 82 5.99 -23.59 20.62
CA GLU A 82 7.38 -23.49 20.16
C GLU A 82 7.61 -24.38 18.92
N ALA A 83 7.17 -25.64 18.98
CA ALA A 83 7.26 -26.56 17.85
C ALA A 83 6.50 -26.05 16.62
N PHE A 84 5.31 -25.49 16.81
CA PHE A 84 4.51 -24.87 15.74
C PHE A 84 5.22 -23.66 15.14
N PHE A 85 5.74 -22.76 15.97
CA PHE A 85 6.42 -21.55 15.52
C PHE A 85 7.69 -21.84 14.71
N HIS A 86 8.38 -22.96 14.99
CA HIS A 86 9.56 -23.40 14.24
C HIS A 86 9.27 -24.45 13.16
N SER A 87 8.00 -24.77 12.92
CA SER A 87 7.61 -25.67 11.82
C SER A 87 7.95 -25.10 10.45
N ASP A 88 8.07 -25.98 9.45
CA ASP A 88 8.28 -25.57 8.04
C ASP A 88 7.18 -24.62 7.55
N TYR A 89 5.94 -24.83 8.00
CA TYR A 89 4.81 -23.94 7.71
C TYR A 89 5.04 -22.51 8.18
N CYS A 90 5.38 -22.33 9.46
CA CYS A 90 5.68 -20.99 9.97
C CYS A 90 6.94 -20.41 9.31
N ARG A 91 7.94 -21.24 9.00
CA ARG A 91 9.17 -20.81 8.33
C ARG A 91 8.89 -20.23 6.94
N GLU A 92 8.12 -20.93 6.11
CA GLU A 92 7.72 -20.46 4.77
C GLU A 92 6.98 -19.12 4.83
N LEU A 93 6.03 -18.97 5.77
CA LEU A 93 5.30 -17.71 5.94
C LEU A 93 6.19 -16.57 6.41
N LYS A 94 7.12 -16.82 7.34
CA LYS A 94 8.08 -15.81 7.81
C LYS A 94 9.00 -15.35 6.67
N GLU A 95 9.48 -16.28 5.84
CA GLU A 95 10.26 -15.99 4.64
C GLU A 95 9.45 -15.13 3.65
N GLN A 96 8.18 -15.47 3.41
CA GLN A 96 7.27 -14.67 2.57
C GLN A 96 7.05 -13.25 3.13
N MET A 97 6.88 -13.11 4.45
CA MET A 97 6.74 -11.80 5.10
C MET A 97 8.01 -10.95 4.94
N CYS A 98 9.19 -11.56 5.01
CA CYS A 98 10.46 -10.87 4.72
C CYS A 98 10.55 -10.40 3.27
N ASP A 99 10.20 -11.25 2.31
CA ASP A 99 10.23 -10.87 0.89
C ASP A 99 9.24 -9.74 0.57
N ILE A 100 8.00 -9.84 1.06
CA ILE A 100 7.01 -8.76 0.90
C ILE A 100 7.47 -7.48 1.59
N GLY A 101 8.06 -7.57 2.78
CA GLY A 101 8.66 -6.42 3.46
C GLY A 101 9.75 -5.74 2.64
N ARG A 102 10.60 -6.51 1.97
CA ARG A 102 11.61 -6.01 1.02
C ARG A 102 10.98 -5.33 -0.18
N ARG A 103 9.93 -5.91 -0.78
CA ARG A 103 9.23 -5.29 -1.91
C ARG A 103 8.53 -3.99 -1.53
N LEU A 104 7.88 -3.93 -0.37
CA LEU A 104 7.30 -2.70 0.18
C LEU A 104 8.37 -1.60 0.35
N TRP A 105 9.53 -1.97 0.89
CA TRP A 105 10.66 -1.05 1.05
C TRP A 105 11.19 -0.54 -0.29
N MET A 106 11.42 -1.42 -1.27
CA MET A 106 11.91 -1.05 -2.60
C MET A 106 10.96 -0.12 -3.37
N ARG A 107 9.66 -0.16 -3.06
CA ARG A 107 8.65 0.72 -3.64
C ARG A 107 8.39 1.98 -2.82
N GLU A 108 9.14 2.19 -1.74
CA GLU A 108 8.98 3.33 -0.83
C GLU A 108 7.58 3.40 -0.19
N TYR A 109 6.92 2.26 -0.01
CA TYR A 109 5.60 2.21 0.65
C TYR A 109 5.71 2.24 2.17
N VAL A 110 6.91 2.04 2.71
CA VAL A 110 7.19 2.09 4.15
C VAL A 110 8.29 3.09 4.43
N ASP A 111 8.10 3.88 5.49
CA ASP A 111 8.99 4.94 5.94
C ASP A 111 9.73 4.50 7.21
N GLY A 112 11.05 4.34 7.11
CA GLY A 112 11.89 3.92 8.23
C GLY A 112 11.48 2.55 8.80
N ASN A 113 10.74 2.56 9.92
CA ASN A 113 10.26 1.37 10.62
C ASN A 113 8.72 1.22 10.63
N GLY A 114 8.02 2.04 9.84
CA GLY A 114 6.57 2.01 9.64
C GLY A 114 6.09 0.78 8.86
N GLY A 115 4.75 0.70 8.72
CA GLY A 115 4.06 -0.45 8.14
C GLY A 115 4.16 -1.72 8.98
N ASN A 116 3.35 -2.72 8.64
CA ASN A 116 3.34 -4.03 9.28
C ASN A 116 2.53 -5.05 8.47
N LEU A 117 2.92 -6.32 8.61
CA LEU A 117 2.21 -7.46 8.03
C LEU A 117 1.72 -8.36 9.16
N ALA A 118 0.56 -8.99 8.95
CA ALA A 118 0.09 -10.08 9.78
C ALA A 118 -0.63 -11.14 8.96
N ILE A 119 -0.49 -12.40 9.37
CA ILE A 119 -1.15 -13.56 8.76
C ILE A 119 -1.70 -14.47 9.86
N ARG A 120 -2.96 -14.86 9.72
CA ARG A 120 -3.62 -15.86 10.57
C ARG A 120 -2.98 -17.22 10.29
N VAL A 121 -2.57 -17.91 11.34
CA VAL A 121 -1.92 -19.23 11.27
C VAL A 121 -2.64 -20.30 12.10
N GLY A 122 -3.74 -19.93 12.75
CA GLY A 122 -4.59 -20.84 13.51
C GLY A 122 -5.95 -20.21 13.79
N LYS A 123 -6.74 -20.88 14.64
CA LYS A 123 -8.06 -20.39 15.05
C LYS A 123 -7.99 -19.00 15.71
N ASP A 124 -7.01 -18.84 16.59
CA ASP A 124 -6.81 -17.68 17.44
C ASP A 124 -5.33 -17.26 17.52
N LEU A 125 -4.55 -17.61 16.48
CA LEU A 125 -3.12 -17.32 16.37
C LEU A 125 -2.80 -16.56 15.07
N ALA A 126 -1.88 -15.62 15.15
CA ALA A 126 -1.34 -14.89 14.01
C ALA A 126 0.18 -14.72 14.11
N LEU A 127 0.86 -14.78 12.97
CA LEU A 127 2.20 -14.24 12.82
C LEU A 127 2.12 -12.76 12.47
N CYS A 128 3.02 -11.95 13.03
CA CYS A 128 3.13 -10.54 12.68
C CYS A 128 4.58 -10.05 12.65
N THR A 129 4.81 -8.97 11.91
CA THR A 129 6.12 -8.30 11.89
C THR A 129 6.46 -7.65 13.24
N PRO A 130 7.76 -7.51 13.58
CA PRO A 130 8.19 -6.78 14.77
C PRO A 130 7.99 -5.26 14.62
N THR A 131 7.95 -4.57 15.76
CA THR A 131 8.05 -3.11 15.84
C THR A 131 9.50 -2.64 15.68
N LEU A 132 9.70 -1.39 15.25
CA LEU A 132 11.01 -0.72 15.18
C LEU A 132 12.06 -1.44 14.31
N VAL A 133 11.62 -2.21 13.32
CA VAL A 133 12.48 -2.85 12.31
C VAL A 133 12.00 -2.41 10.93
N SER A 134 12.91 -1.91 10.11
CA SER A 134 12.62 -1.61 8.71
C SER A 134 12.23 -2.88 7.98
N LYS A 135 11.14 -2.82 7.22
CA LYS A 135 10.58 -3.99 6.53
C LYS A 135 11.51 -4.54 5.46
N GLY A 136 12.41 -3.71 4.94
CA GLY A 136 13.45 -4.12 3.99
C GLY A 136 14.56 -4.99 4.57
N PHE A 137 14.70 -5.03 5.91
CA PHE A 137 15.81 -5.71 6.60
C PHE A 137 15.34 -6.74 7.63
N MET A 138 14.05 -7.12 7.61
CA MET A 138 13.53 -8.15 8.49
C MET A 138 14.16 -9.50 8.18
N LYS A 139 14.34 -10.32 9.22
CA LYS A 139 14.71 -11.73 9.09
C LYS A 139 13.58 -12.63 9.60
N PRO A 140 13.47 -13.89 9.15
CA PRO A 140 12.43 -14.79 9.63
C PRO A 140 12.38 -14.93 11.16
N GLU A 141 13.53 -14.87 11.83
CA GLU A 141 13.64 -14.98 13.29
C GLU A 141 13.10 -13.74 14.04
N ASP A 142 12.86 -12.64 13.32
CA ASP A 142 12.34 -11.40 13.88
C ASP A 142 10.81 -11.43 14.06
N MET A 143 10.12 -12.34 13.38
CA MET A 143 8.66 -12.42 13.42
C MET A 143 8.15 -12.84 14.80
N CYS A 144 6.92 -12.46 15.10
CA CYS A 144 6.29 -12.74 16.38
C CYS A 144 5.05 -13.61 16.18
N LEU A 145 4.82 -14.53 17.11
CA LEU A 145 3.53 -15.24 17.23
C LEU A 145 2.70 -14.54 18.30
N VAL A 146 1.47 -14.21 17.97
CA VAL A 146 0.53 -13.57 18.89
C VAL A 146 -0.79 -14.35 18.93
N ASP A 147 -1.48 -14.27 20.05
CA ASP A 147 -2.89 -14.67 20.11
C ASP A 147 -3.82 -13.51 19.69
N PHE A 148 -5.09 -13.81 19.53
CA PHE A 148 -6.12 -12.84 19.11
C PHE A 148 -6.47 -11.80 20.18
N THR A 149 -5.87 -11.86 21.37
CA THR A 149 -5.92 -10.78 22.36
C THR A 149 -4.79 -9.77 22.17
N GLY A 150 -3.83 -10.06 21.28
CA GLY A 150 -2.65 -9.23 21.04
C GLY A 150 -1.48 -9.54 21.98
N ARG A 151 -1.60 -10.60 22.80
CA ARG A 151 -0.51 -11.09 23.63
C ARG A 151 0.50 -11.82 22.76
N GLN A 152 1.76 -11.40 22.87
CA GLN A 152 2.86 -12.07 22.22
C GLN A 152 3.18 -13.38 22.96
N LEU A 153 3.06 -14.50 22.25
CA LEU A 153 3.35 -15.83 22.77
C LEU A 153 4.81 -16.19 22.52
N LEU A 154 5.32 -15.91 21.30
CA LEU A 154 6.68 -16.25 20.87
C LEU A 154 7.27 -15.16 19.96
N GLY A 155 8.58 -15.26 19.72
CA GLY A 155 9.37 -14.31 18.96
C GLY A 155 10.28 -13.45 19.85
N LYS A 156 11.50 -13.19 19.39
CA LYS A 156 12.53 -12.49 20.19
C LYS A 156 12.33 -10.98 20.25
N LYS A 157 11.84 -10.39 19.15
CA LYS A 157 11.54 -8.97 19.06
C LYS A 157 10.11 -8.70 19.54
N LYS A 158 9.84 -7.45 19.90
CA LYS A 158 8.49 -7.01 20.26
C LYS A 158 7.63 -6.93 19.00
N ARG A 159 6.42 -7.49 19.03
CA ARG A 159 5.41 -7.39 17.97
C ARG A 159 5.08 -5.93 17.61
N THR A 160 4.56 -5.69 16.39
CA THR A 160 4.10 -4.35 15.96
C THR A 160 3.17 -3.69 16.99
N SER A 161 3.27 -2.37 17.15
CA SER A 161 2.34 -1.59 18.00
C SER A 161 0.88 -1.71 17.54
N GLU A 162 0.67 -1.98 16.25
CA GLU A 162 -0.64 -1.93 15.59
C GLU A 162 -1.31 -3.29 15.42
N ILE A 163 -0.83 -4.31 16.15
CA ILE A 163 -1.35 -5.67 16.04
C ILE A 163 -2.86 -5.74 16.26
N LEU A 164 -3.42 -4.89 17.12
CA LEU A 164 -4.84 -4.87 17.44
C LEU A 164 -5.72 -4.62 16.22
N MET A 165 -5.28 -3.76 15.29
CA MET A 165 -5.98 -3.51 14.04
C MET A 165 -6.09 -4.78 13.21
N HIS A 166 -4.98 -5.49 12.99
CA HIS A 166 -4.99 -6.74 12.23
C HIS A 166 -5.88 -7.80 12.87
N LEU A 167 -5.81 -7.94 14.19
CA LEU A 167 -6.59 -8.93 14.93
C LEU A 167 -8.09 -8.61 14.89
N GLN A 168 -8.48 -7.34 14.96
CA GLN A 168 -9.87 -6.91 14.84
C GLN A 168 -10.41 -7.14 13.42
N ILE A 169 -9.59 -6.94 12.38
CA ILE A 169 -9.93 -7.33 10.99
C ILE A 169 -10.19 -8.84 10.93
N PHE A 170 -9.28 -9.66 11.46
CA PHE A 170 -9.45 -11.12 11.47
C PHE A 170 -10.68 -11.58 12.26
N GLN A 171 -10.98 -10.95 13.39
CA GLN A 171 -12.16 -11.27 14.20
C GLN A 171 -13.46 -10.89 13.50
N ARG A 172 -13.49 -9.72 12.86
CA ARG A 172 -14.69 -9.22 12.17
C ARG A 172 -14.96 -9.95 10.87
N GLN A 173 -13.92 -10.24 10.10
CA GLN A 173 -14.00 -10.94 8.82
C GLN A 173 -13.25 -12.28 8.91
N PRO A 174 -13.94 -13.39 9.21
CA PRO A 174 -13.32 -14.70 9.35
C PRO A 174 -12.62 -15.21 8.08
N ARG A 175 -13.01 -14.71 6.89
CA ARG A 175 -12.33 -15.03 5.63
C ARG A 175 -10.98 -14.33 5.49
N ALA A 176 -10.69 -13.28 6.27
CA ALA A 176 -9.41 -12.60 6.22
C ALA A 176 -8.32 -13.50 6.80
N VAL A 177 -7.37 -13.88 5.95
CA VAL A 177 -6.21 -14.71 6.31
C VAL A 177 -4.95 -13.88 6.44
N ALA A 178 -4.81 -12.79 5.67
CA ALA A 178 -3.62 -11.95 5.69
C ALA A 178 -3.97 -10.47 5.59
N THR A 179 -3.07 -9.64 6.08
CA THR A 179 -3.22 -8.19 6.11
C THR A 179 -1.88 -7.49 5.85
N CYS A 180 -1.93 -6.38 5.13
CA CYS A 180 -0.77 -5.56 4.81
C CYS A 180 -1.10 -4.10 5.11
N HIS A 181 -0.35 -3.50 6.03
CA HIS A 181 -0.44 -2.08 6.34
C HIS A 181 0.87 -1.38 5.98
N CYS A 182 0.76 -0.24 5.28
CA CYS A 182 1.88 0.64 4.99
C CYS A 182 1.40 2.05 4.58
N HIS A 183 2.32 2.90 4.13
CA HIS A 183 2.15 4.33 3.87
C HIS A 183 2.53 4.70 2.43
N PRO A 184 1.91 4.08 1.40
CA PRO A 184 2.24 4.40 0.01
C PRO A 184 1.87 5.87 -0.30
N PRO A 185 2.76 6.69 -0.90
CA PRO A 185 2.61 8.15 -0.92
C PRO A 185 1.30 8.68 -1.54
N TYR A 186 0.89 8.16 -2.69
CA TYR A 186 -0.29 8.69 -3.37
C TYR A 186 -1.57 8.31 -2.65
N ALA A 187 -1.74 7.04 -2.27
CA ALA A 187 -2.93 6.61 -1.54
C ALA A 187 -2.99 7.21 -0.12
N THR A 188 -1.84 7.41 0.53
CA THR A 188 -1.76 8.15 1.81
C THR A 188 -2.16 9.61 1.60
N GLY A 189 -1.84 10.22 0.46
CA GLY A 189 -2.34 11.55 0.09
C GLY A 189 -3.88 11.63 0.04
N PHE A 190 -4.54 10.61 -0.52
CA PHE A 190 -6.00 10.49 -0.49
C PHE A 190 -6.53 10.32 0.95
N ALA A 191 -5.84 9.52 1.77
CA ALA A 191 -6.19 9.34 3.17
C ALA A 191 -6.08 10.67 3.97
N VAL A 192 -5.02 11.44 3.76
CA VAL A 192 -4.84 12.78 4.36
C VAL A 192 -5.93 13.75 3.89
N ALA A 193 -6.33 13.68 2.62
CA ALA A 193 -7.42 14.48 2.08
C ALA A 193 -8.82 14.05 2.58
N GLY A 194 -8.93 12.88 3.22
CA GLY A 194 -10.22 12.30 3.60
C GLY A 194 -11.08 11.89 2.39
N LEU A 195 -10.44 11.53 1.27
CA LEU A 195 -11.12 11.22 0.02
C LEU A 195 -10.94 9.75 -0.35
N VAL A 196 -12.05 9.08 -0.69
CA VAL A 196 -12.01 7.81 -1.42
C VAL A 196 -11.64 8.14 -2.88
N PRO A 197 -10.69 7.43 -3.52
CA PRO A 197 -10.40 7.68 -4.92
C PRO A 197 -11.63 7.37 -5.79
N PRO A 198 -11.85 8.13 -6.88
CA PRO A 198 -13.02 7.98 -7.75
C PRO A 198 -13.11 6.57 -8.35
N THR A 199 -14.30 6.14 -8.77
CA THR A 199 -14.53 4.81 -9.37
C THR A 199 -14.65 4.89 -10.90
N CYS A 200 -14.80 3.76 -11.57
CA CYS A 200 -15.04 3.64 -13.02
C CYS A 200 -13.91 4.12 -13.93
N LEU A 201 -12.65 4.14 -13.47
CA LEU A 201 -11.51 4.60 -14.31
C LEU A 201 -10.64 3.47 -14.84
N ILE A 202 -10.26 2.51 -13.98
CA ILE A 202 -9.28 1.47 -14.32
C ILE A 202 -9.82 0.09 -13.88
N PRO A 203 -9.88 -0.91 -14.78
CA PRO A 203 -10.43 -2.22 -14.46
C PRO A 203 -9.76 -2.93 -13.29
N GLU A 204 -8.43 -2.85 -13.15
CA GLU A 204 -7.68 -3.52 -12.09
C GLU A 204 -8.12 -3.04 -10.69
N PHE A 205 -8.35 -1.73 -10.53
CA PHE A 205 -8.89 -1.19 -9.28
C PHE A 205 -10.28 -1.73 -9.00
N GLU A 206 -11.17 -1.69 -10.00
CA GLU A 206 -12.56 -2.14 -9.83
C GLU A 206 -12.67 -3.63 -9.51
N VAL A 207 -11.82 -4.46 -10.10
CA VAL A 207 -11.83 -5.92 -9.91
C VAL A 207 -11.16 -6.35 -8.61
N PHE A 208 -10.09 -5.69 -8.16
CA PHE A 208 -9.28 -6.22 -7.05
C PHE A 208 -9.39 -5.44 -5.73
N ALA A 209 -9.86 -4.19 -5.76
CA ALA A 209 -9.93 -3.33 -4.58
C ALA A 209 -11.35 -2.81 -4.34
N SER A 210 -11.82 -2.90 -3.10
CA SER A 210 -12.95 -2.10 -2.63
C SER A 210 -12.48 -1.24 -1.48
N VAL A 211 -12.65 0.07 -1.61
CA VAL A 211 -11.96 1.08 -0.80
C VAL A 211 -12.94 1.91 0.03
N ALA A 212 -12.60 2.12 1.29
CA ALA A 212 -13.25 3.10 2.18
C ALA A 212 -12.21 3.92 2.95
N VAL A 213 -12.66 5.01 3.58
CA VAL A 213 -11.84 5.85 4.47
C VAL A 213 -12.35 5.69 5.91
N ALA A 214 -11.47 5.24 6.80
CA ALA A 214 -11.70 5.24 8.24
C ALA A 214 -11.31 6.61 8.85
N PRO A 215 -12.13 7.18 9.75
CA PRO A 215 -11.79 8.41 10.47
C PRO A 215 -10.49 8.27 11.29
N TYR A 216 -9.78 9.37 11.50
CA TYR A 216 -8.53 9.37 12.26
C TYR A 216 -8.74 8.90 13.70
N ARG A 217 -7.89 7.98 14.13
CA ARG A 217 -7.64 7.64 15.53
C ARG A 217 -6.14 7.40 15.69
N THR A 218 -5.66 7.52 16.93
CA THR A 218 -4.24 7.32 17.23
C THR A 218 -3.79 5.91 16.85
N PRO A 219 -2.69 5.74 16.10
CA PRO A 219 -2.15 4.43 15.75
C PRO A 219 -1.92 3.53 16.96
N GLY A 220 -2.27 2.25 16.81
CA GLY A 220 -2.12 1.24 17.86
C GLY A 220 -3.18 1.24 18.97
N THR A 221 -4.20 2.12 18.93
CA THR A 221 -5.30 2.06 19.91
C THR A 221 -6.41 1.09 19.48
N PRO A 222 -7.17 0.51 20.44
CA PRO A 222 -8.30 -0.36 20.12
C PRO A 222 -9.39 0.30 19.27
N GLU A 223 -9.61 1.60 19.45
CA GLU A 223 -10.63 2.38 18.72
C GLU A 223 -10.29 2.48 17.23
N MET A 224 -9.00 2.64 16.89
CA MET A 224 -8.57 2.68 15.49
C MET A 224 -8.94 1.37 14.78
N GLY A 225 -8.56 0.24 15.36
CA GLY A 225 -8.83 -1.03 14.71
C GLY A 225 -10.32 -1.43 14.73
N GLN A 226 -11.13 -0.95 15.69
CA GLN A 226 -12.59 -1.09 15.66
C GLN A 226 -13.19 -0.38 14.44
N LEU A 227 -12.84 0.88 14.20
CA LEU A 227 -13.32 1.65 13.04
C LEU A 227 -12.90 1.02 11.72
N VAL A 228 -11.66 0.52 11.63
CA VAL A 228 -11.20 -0.22 10.46
C VAL A 228 -12.02 -1.49 10.27
N ALA A 229 -12.22 -2.27 11.34
CA ALA A 229 -12.96 -3.53 11.29
C ALA A 229 -14.42 -3.34 10.86
N GLU A 230 -15.10 -2.27 11.27
CA GLU A 230 -16.49 -1.99 10.85
C GLU A 230 -16.66 -1.91 9.32
N LEU A 231 -15.59 -1.61 8.58
CA LEU A 231 -15.61 -1.47 7.13
C LEU A 231 -15.26 -2.77 6.38
N VAL A 232 -14.69 -3.79 7.04
CA VAL A 232 -14.05 -4.91 6.33
C VAL A 232 -15.00 -5.92 5.69
N ASP A 233 -16.28 -5.90 6.06
CA ASP A 233 -17.30 -6.74 5.42
C ASP A 233 -17.66 -6.27 4.02
N GLN A 234 -17.45 -4.98 3.74
CA GLN A 234 -17.76 -4.34 2.47
C GLN A 234 -16.51 -3.96 1.69
N HIS A 235 -15.37 -3.78 2.36
CA HIS A 235 -14.15 -3.25 1.78
C HIS A 235 -12.94 -4.12 2.14
N ASN A 236 -12.07 -4.37 1.16
CA ASN A 236 -10.83 -5.11 1.36
C ASN A 236 -9.60 -4.24 1.53
N THR A 237 -9.75 -2.93 1.34
CA THR A 237 -8.68 -1.94 1.43
C THR A 237 -9.22 -0.68 2.11
N ILE A 238 -8.59 -0.25 3.20
CA ILE A 238 -9.06 0.87 4.01
C ILE A 238 -7.96 1.93 4.05
N LEU A 239 -8.31 3.13 3.60
CA LEU A 239 -7.54 4.35 3.84
C LEU A 239 -7.79 4.78 5.28
N MET A 240 -6.74 5.04 6.05
CA MET A 240 -6.84 5.54 7.43
C MET A 240 -6.47 7.01 7.42
N ALA A 241 -7.43 7.89 7.73
CA ALA A 241 -7.25 9.33 7.61
C ALA A 241 -6.03 9.80 8.40
N ASN A 242 -5.19 10.65 7.78
CA ASN A 242 -3.93 11.16 8.35
C ASN A 242 -2.93 10.09 8.83
N HIS A 243 -2.97 8.90 8.22
CA HIS A 243 -2.12 7.79 8.65
C HIS A 243 -1.57 6.99 7.47
N GLY A 244 -2.38 6.16 6.82
CA GLY A 244 -1.89 5.15 5.90
C GLY A 244 -2.97 4.32 5.26
N VAL A 245 -2.61 3.11 4.84
CA VAL A 245 -3.53 2.17 4.20
C VAL A 245 -3.36 0.79 4.84
N VAL A 246 -4.46 0.09 5.06
CA VAL A 246 -4.45 -1.34 5.40
C VAL A 246 -5.30 -2.11 4.39
N SER A 247 -4.78 -3.20 3.86
CA SER A 247 -5.52 -4.15 3.04
C SER A 247 -5.63 -5.50 3.75
N TRP A 248 -6.68 -6.24 3.44
CA TRP A 248 -6.83 -7.62 3.86
C TRP A 248 -7.11 -8.54 2.67
N SER A 249 -6.73 -9.80 2.81
CA SER A 249 -6.88 -10.84 1.80
C SER A 249 -7.42 -12.13 2.41
N HIS A 250 -8.23 -12.84 1.64
CA HIS A 250 -8.66 -14.22 1.93
C HIS A 250 -7.78 -15.27 1.24
N LEU A 251 -6.81 -14.85 0.42
CA LEU A 251 -5.91 -15.74 -0.32
C LEU A 251 -4.53 -15.83 0.33
N GLY A 252 -4.00 -14.73 0.88
CA GLY A 252 -2.68 -14.74 1.53
C GLY A 252 -1.96 -13.38 1.48
N LEU A 253 -0.71 -13.38 1.93
CA LEU A 253 0.10 -12.16 2.04
C LEU A 253 0.34 -11.49 0.68
N GLU A 254 0.61 -12.27 -0.37
CA GLU A 254 0.86 -11.74 -1.72
C GLU A 254 -0.34 -10.94 -2.25
N ASP A 255 -1.56 -11.46 -2.07
CA ASP A 255 -2.79 -10.81 -2.53
C ASP A 255 -3.17 -9.60 -1.65
N ALA A 256 -2.79 -9.58 -0.37
CA ALA A 256 -2.89 -8.38 0.45
C ALA A 256 -1.93 -7.28 -0.03
N TYR A 257 -0.69 -7.67 -0.37
CA TYR A 257 0.32 -6.77 -0.95
C TYR A 257 -0.10 -6.22 -2.32
N PHE A 258 -0.64 -7.06 -3.22
CA PHE A 258 -1.11 -6.60 -4.53
C PHE A 258 -2.20 -5.54 -4.45
N LYS A 259 -3.11 -5.61 -3.47
CA LYS A 259 -4.10 -4.54 -3.25
C LYS A 259 -3.45 -3.20 -2.96
N MET A 260 -2.32 -3.21 -2.25
CA MET A 260 -1.54 -2.01 -1.98
C MET A 260 -0.93 -1.44 -3.26
N GLU A 261 -0.33 -2.29 -4.10
CA GLU A 261 0.23 -1.88 -5.39
C GLU A 261 -0.84 -1.32 -6.33
N ILE A 262 -1.99 -2.00 -6.41
CA ILE A 262 -3.13 -1.60 -7.24
C ILE A 262 -3.67 -0.25 -6.78
N LEU A 263 -3.92 -0.08 -5.48
CA LEU A 263 -4.43 1.18 -4.94
C LEU A 263 -3.44 2.33 -5.17
N GLU A 264 -2.15 2.13 -4.90
CA GLU A 264 -1.15 3.18 -5.10
C GLU A 264 -1.02 3.58 -6.57
N ALA A 265 -0.95 2.60 -7.48
CA ALA A 265 -0.91 2.86 -8.91
C ALA A 265 -2.18 3.58 -9.40
N TYR A 266 -3.34 3.22 -8.83
CA TYR A 266 -4.61 3.86 -9.12
C TYR A 266 -4.62 5.32 -8.66
N CYS A 267 -4.32 5.59 -7.39
CA CYS A 267 -4.24 6.94 -6.83
C CYS A 267 -3.26 7.83 -7.60
N ARG A 268 -2.09 7.30 -7.99
CA ARG A 268 -1.13 8.00 -8.86
C ARG A 268 -1.76 8.38 -10.19
N THR A 269 -2.42 7.42 -10.85
CA THR A 269 -3.06 7.66 -12.15
C THR A 269 -4.19 8.67 -12.04
N VAL A 270 -5.00 8.62 -10.98
CA VAL A 270 -6.04 9.63 -10.71
C VAL A 270 -5.44 11.02 -10.59
N LEU A 271 -4.34 11.18 -9.85
CA LEU A 271 -3.69 12.49 -9.71
C LEU A 271 -3.11 12.99 -11.02
N VAL A 272 -2.44 12.13 -11.80
CA VAL A 272 -1.96 12.49 -13.14
C VAL A 272 -3.13 12.89 -14.03
N THR A 273 -4.23 12.13 -14.00
CA THR A 273 -5.44 12.42 -14.79
C THR A 273 -6.04 13.77 -14.43
N ALA A 274 -6.11 14.11 -13.13
CA ALA A 274 -6.55 15.41 -12.66
C ALA A 274 -5.66 16.56 -13.19
N GLN A 275 -4.34 16.35 -13.22
CA GLN A 275 -3.36 17.35 -13.67
C GLN A 275 -3.45 17.63 -15.19
N LEU A 276 -3.97 16.70 -15.99
CA LEU A 276 -4.12 16.89 -17.43
C LEU A 276 -5.23 17.90 -17.80
N GLY A 277 -6.04 18.35 -16.83
CA GLY A 277 -7.03 19.43 -17.04
C GLY A 277 -8.22 19.03 -17.92
N LYS A 278 -8.45 17.73 -18.12
CA LYS A 278 -9.59 17.20 -18.85
C LYS A 278 -10.45 16.33 -17.94
N PRO A 279 -11.78 16.32 -18.11
CA PRO A 279 -12.62 15.34 -17.45
C PRO A 279 -12.14 13.91 -17.76
N PRO A 280 -12.06 13.02 -16.77
CA PRO A 280 -11.65 11.65 -16.99
C PRO A 280 -12.67 10.94 -17.88
N GLN A 281 -12.19 10.05 -18.75
CA GLN A 281 -13.06 9.09 -19.41
C GLN A 281 -13.38 7.98 -18.41
N THR A 282 -14.66 7.61 -18.35
CA THR A 282 -15.17 6.63 -17.38
C THR A 282 -15.75 5.43 -18.11
N MET A 283 -15.70 4.28 -17.44
CA MET A 283 -16.39 3.08 -17.88
C MET A 283 -17.91 3.30 -17.80
N THR A 284 -18.63 2.72 -18.74
CA THR A 284 -20.10 2.69 -18.71
C THR A 284 -20.61 1.85 -17.54
N PRO A 285 -21.83 2.10 -17.05
CA PRO A 285 -22.47 1.24 -16.04
C PRO A 285 -22.48 -0.25 -16.38
N GLN A 286 -22.68 -0.59 -17.65
CA GLN A 286 -22.65 -1.98 -18.12
C GLN A 286 -21.26 -2.61 -17.99
N GLN A 287 -20.22 -1.89 -18.42
CA GLN A 287 -18.83 -2.36 -18.26
C GLN A 287 -18.47 -2.54 -16.79
N LEU A 288 -18.87 -1.62 -15.92
CA LEU A 288 -18.62 -1.78 -14.49
C LEU A 288 -19.37 -2.99 -13.92
N ARG A 289 -20.61 -3.25 -14.33
CA ARG A 289 -21.34 -4.46 -13.91
C ARG A 289 -20.60 -5.74 -14.27
N GLU A 290 -20.01 -5.81 -15.46
CA GLU A 290 -19.20 -6.96 -15.89
C GLU A 290 -17.96 -7.15 -14.98
N LEU A 291 -17.27 -6.07 -14.63
CA LEU A 291 -16.14 -6.13 -13.70
C LEU A 291 -16.55 -6.52 -12.28
N LEU A 292 -17.69 -6.02 -11.78
CA LEU A 292 -18.23 -6.39 -10.47
C LEU A 292 -18.61 -7.88 -10.40
N LYS A 293 -19.06 -8.47 -11.52
CA LYS A 293 -19.29 -9.91 -11.59
C LYS A 293 -17.99 -10.69 -11.40
N ILE A 294 -16.91 -10.29 -12.08
CA ILE A 294 -15.58 -10.90 -11.92
C ILE A 294 -15.11 -10.76 -10.47
N LYS A 295 -15.24 -9.57 -9.88
CA LYS A 295 -14.89 -9.31 -8.48
C LYS A 295 -15.64 -10.22 -7.50
N GLN A 296 -16.93 -10.44 -7.75
CA GLN A 296 -17.78 -11.31 -6.95
C GLN A 296 -17.34 -12.78 -7.06
N GLU A 297 -17.00 -13.24 -8.26
CA GLU A 297 -16.45 -14.58 -8.51
C GLU A 297 -15.10 -14.79 -7.80
N LEU A 298 -14.28 -13.74 -7.71
CA LEU A 298 -13.04 -13.71 -6.92
C LEU A 298 -13.29 -13.62 -5.40
N GLY A 299 -14.55 -13.55 -4.95
CA GLY A 299 -14.92 -13.52 -3.54
C GLY A 299 -14.49 -12.27 -2.79
N ILE A 300 -14.21 -11.17 -3.49
CA ILE A 300 -13.85 -9.88 -2.89
C ILE A 300 -15.12 -9.15 -2.43
N PRO A 301 -15.17 -8.54 -1.24
CA PRO A 301 -16.33 -7.74 -0.82
C PRO A 301 -16.44 -6.44 -1.63
N ASP A 302 -17.67 -5.98 -1.85
CA ASP A 302 -17.95 -4.65 -2.40
C ASP A 302 -19.39 -4.22 -2.03
N PRO A 303 -19.62 -2.98 -1.55
CA PRO A 303 -20.97 -2.52 -1.24
C PRO A 303 -21.85 -2.31 -2.48
N ARG A 304 -21.28 -2.29 -3.69
CA ARG A 304 -22.02 -2.05 -4.94
C ARG A 304 -22.71 -3.29 -5.48
N TYR A 305 -22.50 -4.46 -4.87
CA TYR A 305 -23.21 -5.66 -5.27
C TYR A 305 -24.73 -5.50 -5.09
N GLY A 306 -25.47 -5.74 -6.17
CA GLY A 306 -26.93 -5.62 -6.18
C GLY A 306 -27.46 -4.20 -6.44
N LEU A 307 -26.60 -3.19 -6.59
CA LEU A 307 -27.01 -1.84 -7.00
C LEU A 307 -27.46 -1.81 -8.47
N ARG A 308 -28.31 -0.83 -8.82
CA ARG A 308 -28.73 -0.62 -10.21
C ARG A 308 -27.61 0.08 -10.99
N GLU A 309 -27.61 -0.08 -12.32
CA GLU A 309 -26.59 0.49 -13.22
C GLU A 309 -26.33 1.99 -12.99
N CYS A 310 -27.38 2.78 -12.81
CA CYS A 310 -27.26 4.22 -12.60
C CYS A 310 -26.58 4.62 -11.27
N GLU A 311 -26.37 3.68 -10.35
CA GLU A 311 -25.82 3.89 -9.00
C GLU A 311 -24.38 3.37 -8.89
N LEU A 312 -23.79 2.86 -9.97
CA LEU A 312 -22.50 2.16 -9.92
C LEU A 312 -21.28 3.08 -10.02
N CYS A 313 -21.41 4.24 -10.68
CA CYS A 313 -20.31 5.19 -10.85
C CYS A 313 -20.55 6.45 -10.02
N ASP A 314 -19.66 6.70 -9.07
CA ASP A 314 -19.64 7.90 -8.20
C ASP A 314 -18.48 8.81 -8.63
N ASN A 315 -18.65 9.46 -9.79
CA ASN A 315 -17.66 10.40 -10.36
C ASN A 315 -18.15 11.85 -10.35
N ASP A 316 -19.43 12.09 -10.07
CA ASP A 316 -20.03 13.43 -10.06
C ASP A 316 -19.56 14.28 -8.88
N GLN A 317 -19.20 13.64 -7.77
CA GLN A 317 -18.62 14.29 -6.58
C GLN A 317 -17.12 14.58 -6.73
N TRP A 318 -16.40 13.85 -7.57
CA TRP A 318 -14.96 14.04 -7.75
C TRP A 318 -14.69 15.21 -8.69
N ARG A 319 -14.28 16.36 -8.11
CA ARG A 319 -13.78 17.51 -8.86
C ARG A 319 -12.25 17.49 -8.82
N PRO A 320 -11.54 17.23 -9.94
CA PRO A 320 -10.11 17.40 -9.97
C PRO A 320 -9.79 18.82 -9.51
N GLY A 321 -8.86 18.96 -8.57
CA GLY A 321 -8.55 20.20 -7.89
C GLY A 321 -8.54 21.36 -8.89
N VAL A 322 -9.47 22.29 -8.70
CA VAL A 322 -9.72 23.38 -9.64
C VAL A 322 -8.45 24.22 -9.70
N THR A 323 -7.64 24.07 -10.76
CA THR A 323 -6.88 25.22 -11.24
C THR A 323 -7.95 26.23 -11.60
N CYS A 324 -8.09 27.27 -10.79
CA CYS A 324 -8.93 28.40 -11.15
C CYS A 324 -8.47 28.84 -12.54
N THR A 325 -9.19 28.42 -13.58
CA THR A 325 -9.21 29.15 -14.83
C THR A 325 -9.92 30.42 -14.43
N VAL A 326 -9.13 31.39 -13.97
CA VAL A 326 -9.56 32.78 -13.91
C VAL A 326 -10.05 33.03 -15.32
N PRO A 327 -11.38 33.19 -15.55
CA PRO A 327 -11.84 33.58 -16.86
C PRO A 327 -11.02 34.83 -17.20
N PRO A 328 -10.51 35.01 -18.44
CA PRO A 328 -9.88 36.26 -18.79
C PRO A 328 -10.86 37.34 -18.34
N ARG A 329 -10.44 38.14 -17.35
CA ARG A 329 -11.27 39.20 -16.80
C ARG A 329 -11.64 39.99 -18.05
N ALA A 330 -12.90 39.92 -18.48
CA ALA A 330 -13.39 40.84 -19.48
C ALA A 330 -12.91 42.19 -18.97
N ALA A 331 -12.12 42.90 -19.78
CA ALA A 331 -11.63 44.21 -19.39
C ALA A 331 -12.90 44.99 -19.04
N MET A 332 -13.19 45.09 -17.74
CA MET A 332 -14.14 46.07 -17.26
C MET A 332 -13.40 47.35 -17.57
N GLU A 333 -13.79 47.99 -18.67
CA GLU A 333 -13.77 49.44 -18.71
C GLU A 333 -14.53 49.85 -17.45
N SER A 334 -13.75 50.19 -16.41
CA SER A 334 -14.32 50.79 -15.23
C SER A 334 -14.72 52.19 -15.66
N ASP A 335 -15.97 52.33 -16.09
CA ASP A 335 -16.64 53.62 -15.99
C ASP A 335 -16.82 53.87 -14.48
N LEU A 336 -15.76 54.39 -13.87
CA LEU A 336 -15.79 54.90 -12.51
C LEU A 336 -16.81 56.05 -12.51
N ASP A 337 -17.84 55.92 -11.69
CA ASP A 337 -18.87 56.93 -11.53
C ASP A 337 -18.23 58.23 -11.00
N PRO A 338 -18.19 59.32 -11.79
CA PRO A 338 -17.55 60.57 -11.39
C PRO A 338 -18.18 61.19 -10.14
N GLU A 339 -19.48 60.93 -9.89
CA GLU A 339 -20.14 61.42 -8.68
C GLU A 339 -19.70 60.63 -7.45
N ALA A 340 -19.53 59.32 -7.58
CA ALA A 340 -19.03 58.47 -6.51
C ALA A 340 -17.59 58.84 -6.12
N GLU A 341 -16.71 59.10 -7.09
CA GLU A 341 -15.34 59.54 -6.81
C GLU A 341 -15.31 60.89 -6.09
N LYS A 342 -16.18 61.83 -6.50
CA LYS A 342 -16.28 63.14 -5.87
C LYS A 342 -16.78 63.04 -4.43
N ALA A 343 -17.74 62.15 -4.17
CA ALA A 343 -18.22 61.88 -2.81
C ALA A 343 -17.12 61.26 -1.93
N VAL A 344 -16.36 60.29 -2.46
CA VAL A 344 -15.24 59.67 -1.74
C VAL A 344 -14.16 60.71 -1.43
N GLN A 345 -13.84 61.60 -2.37
CA GLN A 345 -12.86 62.67 -2.16
C GLN A 345 -13.29 63.62 -1.03
N VAL A 346 -14.54 64.08 -1.03
CA VAL A 346 -15.07 64.97 0.02
C VAL A 346 -15.02 64.32 1.40
N ILE A 347 -15.42 63.05 1.51
CA ILE A 347 -15.37 62.30 2.78
C ILE A 347 -13.92 62.13 3.24
N THR A 348 -13.01 61.83 2.32
CA THR A 348 -11.59 61.66 2.63
C THR A 348 -10.98 62.97 3.15
N ASP A 349 -11.29 64.08 2.50
CA ASP A 349 -10.82 65.41 2.90
C ASP A 349 -11.38 65.81 4.27
N GLU A 350 -12.66 65.51 4.56
CA GLU A 350 -13.24 65.74 5.90
C GLU A 350 -12.57 64.90 6.99
N ILE A 351 -12.27 63.62 6.71
CA ILE A 351 -11.57 62.75 7.66
C ILE A 351 -10.17 63.29 7.94
N LEU A 352 -9.43 63.66 6.90
CA LEU A 352 -8.08 64.23 7.03
C LEU A 352 -8.09 65.58 7.76
N ALA A 353 -9.11 66.40 7.56
CA ALA A 353 -9.28 67.67 8.26
C ALA A 353 -9.56 67.48 9.76
N ARG A 354 -10.25 66.41 10.15
CA ARG A 354 -10.48 66.05 11.57
C ARG A 354 -9.26 65.43 12.25
N TRP A 355 -8.23 65.07 11.48
CA TRP A 355 -6.99 64.46 11.97
C TRP A 355 -5.84 65.47 12.08
N LYS A 356 -6.07 66.74 11.75
CA LYS A 356 -5.22 67.89 12.08
C LYS A 356 -5.82 68.63 13.27
#